data_AF-A0A080ZQS1-F1
#
_entry.id   AF-A0A080ZQS1-F1
#
_cell.length_a   1.000
_cell.length_b   1.000
_cell.length_c   1.000
_cell.angle_alpha   90.00
_cell.angle_beta   90.00
_cell.angle_gamma   90.00
#
_symmetry.space_group_name_H-M   'P 1'
#
loop_
_entity.id
_entity.type
_entity.pdbx_description
1 polymer ?
#
loop_
_entity_poly.entity_id
_entity_poly.type
_entity_poly.pdbx_seq_one_letter_code
_entity_poly.pdbx_strand_id
1 'polypeptide(L)'
;LKKLDILLLQAKLHFEHNNAKKKEPQTPGTKAPQVTARVAKLLNHNKELVRQVRADYWIKKLVQCARLPANYLPKPTVVPRVRVAAAAVQLFVRQRRMLRQQTTPKMLETFSISWGYFHVCMLSKSVMAASLRGVQRYLPYLGYKRGKQKGSLTYRLREENQRKRDLYLSDMADITAKRK
;
A
#
# COMPACT_ATOMS: atom_id res chain seq x y z
N LEU A 1 -11.55 6.53 18.27
CA LEU A 1 -11.56 7.35 19.50
C LEU A 1 -12.23 8.70 19.22
N LYS A 2 -11.57 9.69 18.62
CA LYS A 2 -12.13 11.05 18.39
C LYS A 2 -13.56 11.15 17.82
N LYS A 3 -13.96 10.34 16.82
CA LYS A 3 -15.33 10.35 16.26
C LYS A 3 -16.40 9.86 17.25
N LEU A 4 -16.04 8.89 18.09
CA LEU A 4 -16.95 8.33 19.09
C LEU A 4 -17.23 9.36 20.19
N ASP A 5 -16.19 10.05 20.65
CA ASP A 5 -16.30 11.09 21.69
C ASP A 5 -17.22 12.24 21.23
N ILE A 6 -17.11 12.65 19.96
CA ILE A 6 -18.00 13.64 19.34
C ILE A 6 -19.46 13.17 19.39
N LEU A 7 -19.73 11.91 19.04
CA LEU A 7 -21.10 11.38 18.98
C LEU A 7 -21.70 11.17 20.36
N LEU A 8 -20.92 10.65 21.31
CA LEU A 8 -21.36 10.48 22.71
C LEU A 8 -21.70 11.83 23.35
N LEU A 9 -20.84 12.84 23.14
CA LEU A 9 -21.09 14.18 23.69
C LEU A 9 -22.29 14.86 23.03
N GLN A 10 -22.47 14.68 21.71
CA GLN A 10 -23.68 15.13 21.02
C GLN A 10 -24.93 14.46 21.59
N ALA A 11 -24.92 13.14 21.76
CA ALA A 11 -26.06 12.39 22.29
C ALA A 11 -26.43 12.85 23.70
N LYS A 12 -25.44 13.02 24.58
CA LYS A 12 -25.64 13.52 25.95
C LYS A 12 -26.28 14.91 25.95
N LEU A 13 -25.74 15.85 25.18
CA LEU A 13 -26.26 17.23 25.13
C LEU A 13 -27.67 17.30 24.54
N HIS A 14 -27.98 16.46 23.54
CA HIS A 14 -29.36 16.35 23.02
C HIS A 14 -30.31 15.77 24.07
N PHE A 15 -29.88 14.77 24.85
CA PHE A 15 -30.68 14.19 25.93
C PHE A 15 -30.98 15.22 27.04
N GLU A 16 -29.96 15.96 27.49
CA GLU A 16 -30.13 17.04 28.48
C GLU A 16 -31.09 18.13 27.99
N HIS A 17 -30.95 18.56 26.73
CA HIS A 17 -31.87 19.55 26.14
C HIS A 17 -33.31 19.03 26.03
N ASN A 18 -33.50 17.77 25.67
CA ASN A 18 -34.83 17.18 25.59
C ASN A 18 -35.48 17.04 26.97
N ASN A 19 -34.70 16.73 28.01
CA ASN A 19 -35.21 16.67 29.38
C ASN A 19 -35.54 18.04 29.95
N ALA A 20 -34.76 19.08 29.62
CA ALA A 20 -35.07 20.46 29.99
C ALA A 20 -36.39 20.92 29.35
N LYS A 21 -36.60 20.61 28.05
CA LYS A 21 -37.86 20.91 27.34
C LYS A 21 -39.09 20.20 27.91
N LYS A 22 -38.93 19.06 28.60
CA LYS A 22 -40.05 18.39 29.29
C LYS A 22 -40.45 19.10 30.58
N LYS A 23 -39.51 19.81 31.22
CA LYS A 23 -39.74 20.50 32.50
C LYS A 23 -40.36 21.89 32.34
N GLU A 24 -40.06 22.59 31.25
CA GLU A 24 -40.59 23.91 30.95
C GLU A 24 -41.34 23.92 29.61
N PRO A 25 -42.62 24.33 29.55
CA PRO A 25 -43.35 24.47 28.30
C PRO A 25 -42.69 25.54 27.42
N GLN A 26 -42.52 25.24 26.13
CA GLN A 26 -41.82 26.13 25.19
C GLN A 26 -42.58 27.44 25.00
N THR A 27 -41.92 28.58 25.23
CA THR A 27 -42.39 29.89 24.79
C THR A 27 -42.19 30.03 23.28
N PRO A 28 -43.17 30.56 22.53
CA PRO A 28 -43.05 30.73 21.09
C PRO A 28 -41.91 31.71 20.77
N GLY A 29 -40.83 31.20 20.16
CA GLY A 29 -39.66 32.00 19.75
C GLY A 29 -38.29 31.48 20.19
N THR A 30 -38.20 30.43 21.00
CA THR A 30 -36.89 29.91 21.46
C THR A 30 -36.08 29.28 20.31
N LYS A 31 -34.87 29.80 20.05
CA LYS A 31 -33.95 29.26 19.03
C LYS A 31 -33.49 27.84 19.39
N ALA A 32 -33.38 26.97 18.39
CA ALA A 32 -32.89 25.61 18.56
C ALA A 32 -31.46 25.57 19.16
N PRO A 33 -31.15 24.61 20.04
CA PRO A 33 -29.86 24.56 20.72
C PRO A 33 -28.71 24.29 19.73
N GLN A 34 -27.66 25.11 19.79
CA GLN A 34 -26.45 24.95 18.97
C GLN A 34 -25.51 23.86 19.54
N VAL A 35 -26.02 22.63 19.67
CA VAL A 35 -25.30 21.48 20.25
C VAL A 35 -23.97 21.23 19.53
N THR A 36 -23.95 21.34 18.20
CA THR A 36 -22.73 21.16 17.39
C THR A 36 -21.64 22.18 17.71
N ALA A 37 -22.01 23.45 17.92
CA ALA A 37 -21.06 24.49 18.29
C ALA A 37 -20.51 24.30 19.71
N ARG A 38 -21.36 23.84 20.64
CA ARG A 38 -20.95 23.52 22.02
C ARG A 38 -19.98 22.34 22.06
N VAL A 39 -20.26 21.27 21.32
CA VAL A 39 -19.37 20.10 21.19
C VAL A 39 -18.03 20.49 20.57
N ALA A 40 -18.05 21.31 19.51
CA ALA A 40 -16.83 21.81 18.87
C ALA A 40 -15.94 22.59 19.84
N LYS A 41 -16.53 23.44 20.70
CA LYS A 41 -15.80 24.16 21.75
C LYS A 41 -15.26 23.21 22.83
N LEU A 42 -16.08 22.29 23.34
CA LEU A 42 -15.68 21.37 24.41
C LEU A 42 -14.55 20.42 24.00
N LEU A 43 -14.54 19.97 22.74
CA LEU A 43 -13.54 19.04 22.23
C LEU A 43 -12.39 19.73 21.48
N ASN A 44 -12.37 21.07 21.43
CA ASN A 44 -11.43 21.87 20.62
C ASN A 44 -11.29 21.31 19.20
N HIS A 45 -12.43 21.12 18.53
CA HIS A 45 -12.52 20.54 17.20
C HIS A 45 -13.19 21.49 16.22
N ASN A 46 -12.88 21.33 14.93
CA ASN A 46 -13.52 22.09 13.88
C ASN A 46 -15.04 21.79 13.86
N LYS A 47 -15.86 22.85 13.86
CA LYS A 47 -17.33 22.79 13.80
C LYS A 47 -17.82 22.00 12.58
N GLU A 48 -17.16 22.16 11.43
CA GLU A 48 -17.53 21.43 10.20
C GLU A 48 -17.31 19.94 10.34
N LEU A 49 -16.19 19.52 10.95
CA LEU A 49 -15.90 18.12 11.21
C LEU A 49 -16.95 17.50 12.14
N VAL A 50 -17.33 18.20 13.20
CA VAL A 50 -18.37 17.75 14.15
C VAL A 50 -19.74 17.59 13.47
N ARG A 51 -20.06 18.48 12.53
CA ARG A 51 -21.28 18.41 11.70
C ARG A 51 -21.24 17.22 10.74
N GLN A 52 -20.12 17.03 10.04
CA GLN A 52 -19.91 15.92 9.10
C GLN A 52 -19.98 14.56 9.81
N VAL A 53 -19.30 14.40 10.95
CA VAL A 53 -19.32 13.16 11.74
C VAL A 53 -20.75 12.81 12.16
N ARG A 54 -21.54 13.80 12.56
CA ARG A 54 -22.95 13.60 12.88
C ARG A 54 -23.75 13.16 11.66
N ALA A 55 -23.62 13.87 10.53
CA ALA A 55 -24.34 13.55 9.31
C ALA A 55 -24.01 12.13 8.80
N ASP A 56 -22.72 11.80 8.77
CA ASP A 56 -22.23 10.46 8.41
C ASP A 56 -22.84 9.37 9.29
N TYR A 57 -22.91 9.61 10.61
CA TYR A 57 -23.52 8.66 11.54
C TYR A 57 -25.03 8.52 11.33
N TRP A 58 -25.75 9.60 11.05
CA TRP A 58 -27.19 9.52 10.79
C TRP A 58 -27.53 8.71 9.54
N ILE A 59 -26.72 8.83 8.49
CA ILE A 59 -26.89 8.10 7.22
C ILE A 59 -26.44 6.65 7.37
N LYS A 60 -25.22 6.41 7.87
CA LYS A 60 -24.58 5.09 7.82
C LYS A 60 -24.84 4.24 9.06
N LYS A 61 -25.29 4.85 10.17
CA LYS A 61 -25.44 4.23 11.50
C LYS A 61 -24.21 3.47 11.99
N LEU A 62 -23.03 3.81 11.46
CA LEU A 62 -21.78 3.10 11.71
C LEU A 62 -20.66 4.10 11.99
N VAL A 63 -19.93 3.85 13.07
CA VAL A 63 -18.72 4.63 13.43
C VAL A 63 -17.49 3.83 13.02
N GLN A 64 -16.92 4.15 11.87
CA GLN A 64 -15.67 3.54 11.44
C GLN A 64 -14.47 4.33 11.98
N CYS A 65 -13.51 3.60 12.55
CA CYS A 65 -12.18 4.13 12.83
C CYS A 65 -11.54 4.61 11.52
N ALA A 66 -10.88 5.78 11.57
CA ALA A 66 -10.10 6.24 10.43
C ALA A 66 -9.03 5.17 10.11
N ARG A 67 -8.95 4.79 8.84
CA ARG A 67 -7.87 3.92 8.38
C ARG A 67 -6.54 4.64 8.65
N LEU A 68 -5.55 3.93 9.16
CA LEU A 68 -4.22 4.51 9.39
C LEU A 68 -3.70 5.11 8.06
N PRO A 69 -2.90 6.18 8.08
CA PRO A 69 -2.28 6.65 6.85
C PRO A 69 -1.29 5.58 6.36
N ALA A 70 -1.64 4.88 5.28
CA ALA A 70 -0.73 3.97 4.61
C ALA A 70 -0.91 4.07 3.09
N ASN A 71 0.12 3.63 2.36
CA ASN A 71 0.09 3.55 0.90
C ASN A 71 -0.75 2.34 0.48
N TYR A 72 -2.08 2.50 0.52
CA TYR A 72 -3.02 1.41 0.22
C TYR A 72 -3.11 1.08 -1.27
N LEU A 73 -2.83 2.06 -2.12
CA LEU A 73 -2.87 1.85 -3.56
C LEU A 73 -1.51 1.31 -4.03
N PRO A 74 -1.49 0.17 -4.75
CA PRO A 74 -0.26 -0.32 -5.35
C PRO A 74 0.25 0.73 -6.34
N LYS A 75 1.55 0.99 -6.30
CA LYS A 75 2.17 1.95 -7.22
C LYS A 75 2.17 1.34 -8.63
N PRO A 76 1.59 1.99 -9.64
CA PRO A 76 1.46 1.43 -10.98
C PRO A 76 2.80 1.24 -11.70
N THR A 77 3.87 1.83 -11.18
CA THR A 77 5.23 1.77 -11.74
C THR A 77 6.11 0.69 -11.12
N VAL A 78 5.58 -0.12 -10.19
CA VAL A 78 6.37 -1.10 -9.44
C VAL A 78 5.99 -2.50 -9.85
N VAL A 79 7.00 -3.33 -10.17
CA VAL A 79 6.81 -4.76 -10.42
C VAL A 79 6.15 -5.41 -9.18
N PRO A 80 4.99 -6.06 -9.34
CA PRO A 80 4.34 -6.75 -8.24
C PRO A 80 5.24 -7.83 -7.64
N ARG A 81 5.24 -7.94 -6.31
CA ARG A 81 5.99 -8.98 -5.59
C ARG A 81 5.24 -10.31 -5.58
N VAL A 82 4.99 -10.85 -6.77
CA VAL A 82 4.30 -12.12 -6.99
C VAL A 82 5.26 -13.17 -7.53
N ARG A 83 5.01 -14.45 -7.22
CA ARG A 83 5.90 -15.57 -7.60
C ARG A 83 6.06 -15.70 -9.12
N VAL A 84 4.99 -15.46 -9.89
CA VAL A 84 5.00 -15.54 -11.36
C VAL A 84 5.96 -14.51 -11.97
N ALA A 85 5.87 -13.25 -11.55
CA ALA A 85 6.78 -12.20 -11.99
C ALA A 85 8.23 -12.47 -11.59
N ALA A 86 8.43 -12.97 -10.37
CA ALA A 86 9.75 -13.37 -9.90
C ALA A 86 10.36 -14.48 -10.77
N ALA A 87 9.60 -15.53 -11.06
CA ALA A 87 10.04 -16.65 -11.89
C ALA A 87 10.40 -16.20 -13.32
N ALA A 88 9.58 -15.35 -13.94
CA ALA A 88 9.85 -14.88 -15.30
C ALA A 88 11.09 -13.98 -15.37
N VAL A 89 11.28 -13.08 -14.40
CA VAL A 89 12.51 -12.27 -14.31
C VAL A 89 13.74 -13.17 -14.10
N GLN A 90 13.63 -14.19 -13.26
CA GLN A 90 14.72 -15.15 -13.02
C GLN A 90 15.07 -15.94 -14.29
N LEU A 91 14.06 -16.41 -15.02
CA LEU A 91 14.23 -17.10 -16.31
C LEU A 91 14.88 -16.19 -17.35
N PHE A 92 14.43 -14.94 -17.47
CA PHE A 92 15.01 -13.96 -18.37
C PHE A 92 16.50 -13.73 -18.08
N VAL A 93 16.85 -13.50 -16.81
CA VAL A 93 18.26 -13.34 -16.40
C VAL A 93 19.07 -14.60 -16.66
N ARG A 94 18.48 -15.79 -16.43
CA ARG A 94 19.14 -17.08 -16.69
C ARG A 94 19.43 -17.30 -18.17
N GLN A 95 18.45 -17.05 -19.05
CA GLN A 95 18.61 -17.17 -20.50
C GLN A 95 19.71 -16.23 -21.02
N ARG A 96 19.68 -14.95 -20.62
CA ARG A 96 20.72 -13.99 -21.00
C ARG A 96 22.10 -14.42 -20.52
N ARG A 97 22.19 -14.98 -19.31
CA ARG A 97 23.44 -15.53 -18.78
C ARG A 97 23.95 -16.71 -19.61
N MET A 98 23.08 -17.63 -20.01
CA MET A 98 23.45 -18.75 -20.89
C MET A 98 24.01 -18.26 -22.22
N LEU A 99 23.39 -17.24 -22.80
CA LEU A 99 23.84 -16.58 -24.03
C LEU A 99 25.02 -15.63 -23.84
N ARG A 100 25.58 -15.52 -22.62
CA ARG A 100 26.65 -14.57 -22.25
C ARG A 100 26.33 -13.10 -22.57
N GLN A 101 25.05 -12.75 -22.62
CA GLN A 101 24.57 -11.39 -22.88
C GLN A 101 24.46 -10.59 -21.58
N GLN A 102 24.74 -9.29 -21.66
CA GLN A 102 24.59 -8.38 -20.53
C GLN A 102 23.10 -8.16 -20.19
N THR A 103 22.80 -7.96 -18.90
CA THR A 103 21.43 -7.70 -18.42
C THR A 103 21.36 -6.35 -17.72
N THR A 104 20.83 -5.34 -18.41
CA THR A 104 20.68 -3.99 -17.87
C THR A 104 19.30 -3.82 -17.23
N PRO A 105 19.13 -3.01 -16.16
CA PRO A 105 17.81 -2.75 -15.57
C PRO A 105 16.80 -2.19 -16.55
N LYS A 106 17.27 -1.43 -17.55
CA LYS A 106 16.46 -0.91 -18.65
C LYS A 106 15.84 -2.04 -19.49
N MET A 107 16.59 -3.10 -19.77
CA MET A 107 16.07 -4.26 -20.50
C MET A 107 15.02 -5.00 -19.68
N LEU A 108 15.24 -5.11 -18.36
CA LEU A 108 14.26 -5.69 -17.44
C LEU A 108 13.00 -4.83 -17.30
N GLU A 109 13.14 -3.52 -17.36
CA GLU A 109 12.02 -2.59 -17.42
C GLU A 109 11.19 -2.81 -18.70
N THR A 110 11.83 -2.82 -19.87
CA THR A 110 11.15 -3.10 -21.14
C THR A 110 10.49 -4.48 -21.14
N PHE A 111 11.18 -5.51 -20.64
CA PHE A 111 10.63 -6.86 -20.48
C PHE A 111 9.40 -6.87 -19.56
N SER A 112 9.46 -6.15 -18.44
CA SER A 112 8.36 -6.14 -17.48
C SER A 112 7.13 -5.39 -17.98
N ILE A 113 7.34 -4.34 -18.79
CA ILE A 113 6.27 -3.63 -19.48
C ILE A 113 5.66 -4.51 -20.57
N SER A 114 6.49 -5.18 -21.39
CA SER A 114 5.99 -6.04 -22.47
C SER A 114 5.24 -7.27 -21.99
N TRP A 115 5.63 -7.83 -20.84
CA TRP A 115 4.90 -8.91 -20.16
C TRP A 115 3.68 -8.44 -19.35
N GLY A 116 3.41 -7.13 -19.29
CA GLY A 116 2.24 -6.59 -18.61
C GLY A 116 2.30 -6.62 -17.08
N TYR A 117 3.49 -6.74 -16.47
CA TYR A 117 3.61 -6.76 -15.00
C TYR A 117 3.28 -5.42 -14.36
N PHE A 118 3.50 -4.31 -15.07
CA PHE A 118 3.11 -2.98 -14.64
C PHE A 118 2.93 -2.08 -15.87
N HIS A 119 2.15 -1.00 -15.73
CA HIS A 119 1.77 -0.13 -16.85
C HIS A 119 2.39 1.26 -16.66
N VAL A 120 3.04 1.76 -17.70
CA VAL A 120 3.69 3.08 -17.71
C VAL A 120 3.34 3.82 -18.97
N CYS A 121 2.98 5.08 -18.82
CA CYS A 121 2.91 6.01 -19.94
C CYS A 121 4.33 6.31 -20.44
N MET A 122 4.70 5.77 -21.61
CA MET A 122 6.03 5.95 -22.23
C MET A 122 6.34 7.41 -22.58
N LEU A 123 5.31 8.25 -22.74
CA LEU A 123 5.45 9.68 -23.06
C LEU A 123 5.99 10.49 -21.87
N SER A 124 5.78 10.01 -20.64
CA SER A 124 6.20 10.72 -19.44
C SER A 124 7.56 10.25 -18.95
N LYS A 125 8.59 11.08 -19.17
CA LYS A 125 9.96 10.82 -18.72
C LYS A 125 10.05 10.59 -17.20
N SER A 126 9.24 11.30 -16.41
CA SER A 126 9.24 11.17 -14.95
C SER A 126 8.71 9.81 -14.48
N VAL A 127 7.66 9.30 -15.13
CA VAL A 127 7.07 7.99 -14.82
C VAL A 127 8.00 6.86 -15.28
N MET A 128 8.63 7.00 -16.45
CA MET A 128 9.67 6.07 -16.92
C MET A 128 10.87 6.00 -15.97
N ALA A 129 11.32 7.14 -15.44
CA ALA A 129 12.38 7.13 -14.44
C ALA A 129 11.92 6.45 -13.13
N ALA A 130 10.64 6.58 -12.76
CA ALA A 130 10.07 5.93 -11.59
C ALA A 130 9.97 4.41 -11.75
N SER A 131 9.58 3.90 -12.92
CA SER A 131 9.55 2.47 -13.21
C SER A 131 10.93 1.84 -13.23
N LEU A 132 11.92 2.51 -13.83
CA LEU A 132 13.30 2.04 -13.80
C LEU A 132 13.81 1.90 -12.36
N ARG A 133 13.53 2.88 -11.49
CA ARG A 133 13.83 2.80 -10.05
C ARG A 133 13.08 1.64 -9.37
N GLY A 134 11.84 1.37 -9.78
CA GLY A 134 11.05 0.23 -9.33
C GLY A 134 11.75 -1.10 -9.62
N VAL A 135 12.18 -1.31 -10.87
CA VAL A 135 12.93 -2.50 -11.31
C VAL A 135 14.27 -2.61 -10.59
N GLN A 136 15.00 -1.50 -10.45
CA GLN A 136 16.27 -1.48 -9.71
C GLN A 136 16.12 -1.87 -8.23
N ARG A 137 14.98 -1.56 -7.60
CA ARG A 137 14.66 -2.01 -6.22
C ARG A 137 14.18 -3.46 -6.18
N TYR A 138 13.53 -3.92 -7.24
CA TYR A 138 13.02 -5.29 -7.35
C TYR A 138 14.13 -6.34 -7.48
N LEU A 139 15.22 -6.02 -8.19
CA LEU A 139 16.34 -6.94 -8.36
C LEU A 139 17.02 -7.36 -7.02
N PRO A 140 17.35 -6.44 -6.11
CA PRO A 140 17.82 -6.79 -4.76
C PRO A 140 16.82 -7.62 -3.96
N TYR A 141 15.51 -7.35 -4.12
CA TYR A 141 14.46 -8.13 -3.47
C TYR A 141 14.46 -9.59 -3.95
N LEU A 142 14.68 -9.82 -5.25
CA LEU A 142 14.89 -11.16 -5.82
C LEU A 142 16.26 -11.78 -5.47
N GLY A 143 17.09 -11.07 -4.69
CA GLY A 143 18.41 -11.54 -4.30
C GLY A 143 19.45 -11.40 -5.40
N TYR A 144 19.26 -10.49 -6.36
CA TYR A 144 20.31 -10.13 -7.31
C TYR A 144 21.18 -8.98 -6.81
N LYS A 145 22.48 -9.09 -7.02
CA LYS A 145 23.48 -8.04 -6.83
C LYS A 145 24.03 -7.63 -8.19
N ARG A 146 24.25 -6.32 -8.37
CA ARG A 146 24.94 -5.79 -9.54
C ARG A 146 26.44 -6.08 -9.42
N GLY A 147 27.09 -6.46 -10.51
CA GLY A 147 28.54 -6.64 -10.56
C GLY A 147 29.30 -5.35 -10.23
N LYS A 148 30.45 -5.48 -9.55
CA LYS A 148 31.32 -4.34 -9.17
C LYS A 148 32.34 -3.95 -10.25
N GLN A 149 32.63 -4.84 -11.20
CA GLN A 149 33.67 -4.63 -12.20
C GLN A 149 33.19 -3.63 -13.28
N LYS A 150 34.06 -2.68 -13.65
CA LYS A 150 33.81 -1.72 -14.73
C LYS A 150 33.55 -2.51 -16.03
N GLY A 151 32.37 -2.35 -16.63
CA GLY A 151 31.93 -3.11 -17.81
C GLY A 151 31.16 -4.42 -17.52
N SER A 152 31.12 -4.89 -16.27
CA SER A 152 30.29 -6.03 -15.86
C SER A 152 28.90 -5.55 -15.41
N LEU A 153 28.03 -5.31 -16.38
CA LEU A 153 26.62 -4.93 -16.14
C LEU A 153 25.74 -6.12 -15.69
N THR A 154 26.32 -7.30 -15.52
CA THR A 154 25.56 -8.53 -15.31
C THR A 154 25.11 -8.68 -13.85
N TYR A 155 23.83 -8.98 -13.66
CA TYR A 155 23.27 -9.30 -12.34
C TYR A 155 23.63 -10.73 -11.93
N ARG A 156 24.19 -10.88 -10.73
CA ARG A 156 24.50 -12.18 -10.10
C ARG A 156 23.59 -12.41 -8.92
N LEU A 157 23.23 -13.66 -8.68
CA LEU A 157 22.45 -14.01 -7.49
C LEU A 157 23.37 -13.89 -6.27
N ARG A 158 22.83 -13.52 -5.11
CA ARG A 158 23.56 -13.48 -3.84
C ARG A 158 24.11 -14.88 -3.52
N GLU A 159 25.31 -14.93 -2.97
CA GLU A 159 25.99 -16.18 -2.58
C GLU A 159 25.12 -17.05 -1.66
N GLU A 160 24.44 -16.45 -0.68
CA GLU A 160 23.50 -17.17 0.19
C GLU A 160 22.38 -17.88 -0.59
N ASN A 161 21.82 -17.21 -1.61
CA ASN A 161 20.77 -17.77 -2.44
C ASN A 161 21.32 -18.78 -3.44
N GLN A 162 22.57 -18.64 -3.87
CA GLN A 162 23.26 -19.65 -4.67
C GLN A 162 23.46 -20.92 -3.84
N ARG A 163 24.01 -20.80 -2.63
CA ARG A 163 24.19 -21.92 -1.70
C ARG A 163 22.88 -22.65 -1.41
N LYS A 164 21.80 -21.92 -1.12
CA LYS A 164 20.47 -22.52 -0.91
C LYS A 164 19.97 -23.28 -2.14
N ARG A 165 20.21 -22.74 -3.34
CA ARG A 165 19.87 -23.41 -4.59
C ARG A 165 20.71 -24.67 -4.78
N ASP A 166 22.01 -24.61 -4.53
CA ASP A 166 22.91 -25.73 -4.75
C ASP A 166 22.61 -26.88 -3.79
N LEU A 167 22.33 -26.57 -2.51
CA LEU A 167 21.84 -27.55 -1.53
C LEU A 167 20.52 -28.20 -2.00
N TYR A 168 19.54 -27.40 -2.40
CA TYR A 168 18.27 -27.92 -2.91
C TYR A 168 18.46 -28.84 -4.12
N LEU A 169 19.35 -28.50 -5.06
CA LEU A 169 19.63 -29.33 -6.23
C LEU A 169 20.30 -30.65 -5.84
N SER A 170 21.21 -30.64 -4.86
CA SER A 170 21.80 -31.85 -4.29
C SER A 170 20.73 -32.75 -3.68
N ASP A 171 19.89 -32.20 -2.80
CA ASP A 171 18.81 -32.95 -2.14
C ASP A 171 17.84 -33.57 -3.16
N MET A 172 17.47 -32.81 -4.20
CA MET A 172 16.58 -33.29 -5.26
C MET A 172 17.23 -34.38 -6.13
N ALA A 173 18.53 -34.29 -6.40
CA ALA A 173 19.28 -35.32 -7.10
C ALA A 173 19.30 -36.63 -6.29
N ASP A 174 19.55 -36.53 -4.98
CA ASP A 174 19.57 -37.68 -4.07
C ASP A 174 18.20 -38.35 -3.96
N ILE A 175 17.12 -37.56 -3.86
CA ILE A 175 15.74 -38.08 -3.87
C ILE A 175 15.44 -38.80 -5.19
N THR A 176 15.88 -38.24 -6.31
CA THR A 176 15.66 -38.85 -7.63
C THR A 176 16.46 -40.13 -7.80
N ALA A 177 17.69 -40.18 -7.27
CA ALA A 177 18.53 -41.38 -7.28
C ALA A 177 17.95 -42.50 -6.41
N LYS A 178 17.40 -42.19 -5.23
CA LYS A 178 16.75 -43.18 -4.33
C LYS A 178 15.42 -43.73 -4.85
N ARG A 179 14.79 -43.06 -5.81
CA ARG A 179 13.53 -43.50 -6.45
C ARG A 179 13.77 -44.40 -7.66
N LYS A 180 15.00 -44.51 -8.14
CA LYS A 180 15.42 -45.46 -9.16
C LYS A 180 15.91 -46.75 -8.51
#